data_AF-A0A9J6GCH8-F1
#
_entry.id   AF-A0A9J6GCH8-F1
#
_cell.length_a   1.000
_cell.length_b   1.000
_cell.length_c   1.000
_cell.angle_alpha   90.00
_cell.angle_beta   90.00
_cell.angle_gamma   90.00
#
_symmetry.space_group_name_H-M   'P 1'
#
loop_
_entity.id
_entity.type
_entity.pdbx_description
1 polymer ?
#
loop_
_entity_poly.entity_id
_entity_poly.type
_entity_poly.pdbx_seq_one_letter_code
_entity_poly.pdbx_strand_id
1 'polypeptide(L)' 'MADHIDALLAITPVKTSADVERLRSLHEEIAFRLSSLEGLGVAPDRYAVIIHRVLLEALPCDIDFLDWKRMKE' A
#
# COMPACT_ATOMS: atom_id res chain seq x y z
N MET A 1 6.50 5.49 -15.68
CA MET A 1 6.89 4.28 -14.92
C MET A 1 7.65 4.64 -13.66
N ALA A 2 8.79 5.36 -13.75
CA ALA A 2 9.56 5.79 -12.57
C ALA A 2 8.73 6.65 -11.60
N ASP A 3 8.04 7.68 -12.08
CA ASP A 3 7.22 8.60 -11.26
C ASP A 3 6.19 7.90 -10.34
N HIS A 4 5.51 6.86 -10.83
CA HIS A 4 4.50 6.15 -10.04
C HIS A 4 5.12 5.24 -8.98
N ILE A 5 6.31 4.70 -9.24
CA ILE A 5 7.05 3.86 -8.31
C ILE A 5 7.73 4.72 -7.24
N ASP A 6 8.41 5.80 -7.61
CA ASP A 6 8.98 6.77 -6.68
C ASP A 6 7.92 7.32 -5.73
N ALA A 7 6.73 7.63 -6.26
CA ALA A 7 5.66 8.16 -5.45
C ALA A 7 4.89 7.09 -4.65
N LEU A 8 5.03 5.80 -4.96
CA LEU A 8 4.64 4.70 -4.04
C LEU A 8 5.62 4.61 -2.87
N LEU A 9 6.92 4.80 -3.12
CA LEU A 9 7.96 4.78 -2.08
C LEU A 9 7.90 6.02 -1.16
N ALA A 10 7.31 7.11 -1.62
CA ALA A 10 7.15 8.35 -0.86
C ALA A 10 5.84 8.43 -0.03
N ILE A 11 5.03 7.36 -0.01
CA ILE A 11 3.77 7.33 0.72
C ILE A 11 4.01 7.56 2.21
N THR A 12 3.25 8.50 2.79
CA THR A 12 3.40 8.86 4.20
C THR A 12 2.76 7.79 5.09
N PRO A 13 3.50 7.24 6.07
CA PRO A 13 2.99 6.18 6.93
C PRO A 13 1.94 6.66 7.91
N VAL A 14 0.96 5.80 8.20
CA VAL A 14 -0.07 6.04 9.22
C VAL A 14 0.40 5.43 10.54
N LYS A 15 0.41 6.24 11.61
CA LYS A 15 0.98 5.83 12.91
C LYS A 15 0.05 4.97 13.77
N THR A 16 -1.27 5.13 13.61
CA THR A 16 -2.28 4.42 14.41
C THR A 16 -3.49 4.05 13.57
N SER A 17 -4.07 2.88 13.84
CA SER A 17 -5.31 2.38 13.22
C SER A 17 -6.55 3.21 13.60
N ALA A 18 -6.48 3.98 14.70
CA ALA A 18 -7.55 4.87 15.14
C ALA A 18 -7.80 6.05 14.18
N ASP A 19 -6.81 6.36 13.34
CA ASP A 19 -6.86 7.47 12.37
C ASP A 19 -7.51 7.01 11.05
N VAL A 20 -8.80 6.67 11.13
CA VAL A 20 -9.57 6.02 10.06
C VAL A 20 -9.55 6.82 8.74
N GLU A 21 -9.59 8.15 8.82
CA GLU A 21 -9.52 9.02 7.64
C GLU A 21 -8.17 8.89 6.93
N ARG A 22 -7.07 8.93 7.68
CA ARG A 22 -5.72 8.75 7.11
C ARG A 22 -5.51 7.35 6.55
N LEU A 23 -6.03 6.32 7.21
CA LEU A 23 -5.97 4.95 6.72
C LEU A 23 -6.74 4.77 5.40
N ARG A 24 -7.91 5.42 5.28
CA ARG A 24 -8.69 5.44 4.04
C ARG A 24 -7.92 6.15 2.93
N SER A 25 -7.37 7.33 3.20
CA SER A 25 -6.57 8.08 2.21
C SER A 25 -5.34 7.28 1.76
N LEU A 26 -4.66 6.59 2.67
CA LEU A 26 -3.56 5.69 2.36
C LEU A 26 -3.99 4.58 1.38
N HIS A 27 -5.12 3.92 1.67
CA HIS A 27 -5.65 2.87 0.80
C HIS A 27 -6.03 3.41 -0.57
N GLU A 28 -6.75 4.54 -0.64
CA GLU A 28 -7.14 5.18 -1.90
C GLU A 28 -5.91 5.56 -2.75
N GLU A 29 -4.87 6.11 -2.12
CA GLU A 29 -3.64 6.49 -2.80
C GLU A 29 -2.89 5.27 -3.37
N ILE A 30 -2.76 4.20 -2.58
CA ILE A 30 -2.14 2.95 -3.07
C ILE A 30 -2.96 2.40 -4.23
N ALA A 31 -4.28 2.24 -4.06
CA ALA A 31 -5.16 1.66 -5.07
C ALA A 31 -5.12 2.44 -6.40
N PHE A 32 -5.13 3.77 -6.35
CA PHE A 32 -5.00 4.63 -7.53
C PHE A 32 -3.68 4.39 -8.28
N ARG A 33 -2.57 4.30 -7.55
CA ARG A 33 -1.24 4.09 -8.13
C ARG A 33 -1.10 2.69 -8.74
N LEU A 34 -1.69 1.66 -8.13
CA LEU A 34 -1.72 0.31 -8.68
C LEU A 34 -2.50 0.24 -9.99
N SER A 35 -3.72 0.80 -10.00
CA SER A 35 -4.54 0.89 -11.20
C SER A 35 -3.83 1.66 -12.33
N SER A 36 -3.09 2.71 -11.99
CA SER A 36 -2.27 3.45 -12.95
C SER A 36 -1.13 2.60 -13.53
N LEU A 37 -0.45 1.79 -12.71
CA LEU A 37 0.61 0.88 -13.16
C LEU A 37 0.06 -0.23 -14.06
N GLU A 38 -1.11 -0.79 -13.73
CA GLU A 38 -1.81 -1.76 -14.56
C GLU A 38 -2.23 -1.15 -15.91
N GLY A 39 -2.78 0.07 -15.89
CA GLY A 39 -3.15 0.82 -17.11
C GLY A 39 -1.96 1.14 -18.02
N LEU A 40 -0.74 1.23 -17.46
CA LEU A 40 0.52 1.37 -18.21
C LEU A 40 1.09 0.03 -18.70
N GLY A 41 0.40 -1.09 -18.47
CA GLY A 41 0.82 -2.42 -18.88
C GLY A 41 1.91 -3.05 -18.02
N VAL A 42 2.14 -2.53 -16.81
CA VAL A 42 3.11 -3.13 -15.88
C VAL A 42 2.45 -4.33 -15.20
N ALA A 43 3.01 -5.52 -15.44
CA ALA A 43 2.50 -6.74 -14.80
C ALA A 43 2.69 -6.69 -13.27
N PRO A 44 1.71 -7.15 -12.48
CA PRO A 44 1.76 -7.08 -11.02
C PRO A 44 2.96 -7.77 -10.39
N ASP A 45 3.42 -8.89 -10.94
CA ASP A 45 4.65 -9.56 -10.52
C ASP A 45 5.89 -8.64 -10.51
N ARG A 46 5.92 -7.62 -11.38
CA ARG A 46 7.08 -6.71 -11.50
C ARG A 46 7.14 -5.67 -10.39
N TYR A 47 6.03 -5.39 -9.71
CA TYR A 47 5.98 -4.42 -8.61
C TYR A 47 5.53 -5.02 -7.28
N ALA A 48 5.15 -6.30 -7.23
CA ALA A 48 4.62 -6.96 -6.03
C ALA A 48 5.54 -6.84 -4.80
N VAL A 49 6.85 -7.01 -4.99
CA VAL A 49 7.85 -6.86 -3.90
C VAL A 49 7.91 -5.42 -3.38
N ILE A 50 7.76 -4.45 -4.27
CA ILE A 50 7.79 -3.02 -3.93
C ILE A 50 6.52 -2.66 -3.16
N ILE A 51 5.34 -3.09 -3.63
CA ILE A 51 4.08 -2.92 -2.91
C ILE A 51 4.17 -3.50 -1.51
N HIS A 52 4.71 -4.72 -1.40
CA HIS A 52 4.80 -5.38 -0.11
C HIS A 52 5.62 -4.55 0.89
N ARG A 53 6.75 -3.97 0.47
CA ARG A 53 7.54 -3.06 1.30
C ARG A 53 6.79 -1.78 1.65
N VAL A 54 6.18 -1.13 0.66
CA VAL A 54 5.40 0.10 0.85
C VAL A 54 4.26 -0.13 1.85
N LEU A 55 3.55 -1.26 1.77
CA LEU A 55 2.49 -1.61 2.71
C LEU A 55 3.05 -1.83 4.13
N LEU A 56 4.18 -2.52 4.27
CA LEU A 56 4.81 -2.76 5.57
C LEU A 56 5.32 -1.47 6.22
N GLU A 57 5.81 -0.52 5.43
CA GLU A 57 6.30 0.77 5.94
C GLU A 57 5.16 1.75 6.22
N ALA A 58 4.11 1.74 5.39
CA ALA A 58 3.04 2.73 5.46
C ALA A 58 1.92 2.38 6.43
N LEU A 59 1.75 1.09 6.78
CA LEU A 59 0.70 0.67 7.70
C LEU A 59 1.10 0.87 9.17
N PRO A 60 0.13 1.15 10.05
CA PRO A 60 0.38 1.29 11.47
C PRO A 60 0.93 0.00 12.07
N CYS A 61 1.92 0.11 12.95
CA CYS A 61 2.50 -1.04 13.67
C CYS A 61 1.47 -1.78 14.55
N ASP A 62 0.36 -1.12 14.91
CA ASP A 62 -0.74 -1.71 15.68
C ASP A 62 -1.69 -2.56 14.80
N ILE A 63 -1.56 -2.45 13.47
CA ILE A 63 -2.23 -3.34 12.51
C ILE A 63 -1.26 -4.48 12.19
N ASP A 64 -1.35 -5.55 12.96
CA ASP A 64 -0.55 -6.74 12.72
C ASP A 64 -1.09 -7.51 11.51
N PHE A 65 -0.33 -7.57 10.42
CA PHE A 65 -0.71 -8.32 9.20
C PHE A 65 -0.96 -9.81 9.46
N LEU A 66 -0.42 -10.38 10.56
CA LEU A 66 -0.71 -11.74 11.00
C LEU A 66 -2.19 -11.94 11.36
N ASP A 67 -2.86 -10.90 11.86
CA ASP A 67 -4.27 -11.00 12.26
C ASP A 67 -5.21 -10.94 11.04
N TRP A 68 -4.84 -10.19 10.00
CA TRP A 68 -5.58 -10.17 8.73
C TRP A 68 -5.67 -11.55 8.05
N LYS A 69 -4.59 -12.35 8.13
CA LYS A 69 -4.59 -13.72 7.59
C LYS A 69 -5.52 -14.65 8.39
N ARG A 70 -5.59 -14.47 9.72
CA ARG A 70 -6.52 -15.19 10.61
C ARG A 70 -7.98 -14.79 10.41
N MET A 71 -8.28 -13.56 9.99
CA MET A 71 -9.65 -13.11 9.71
C MET A 71 -10.24 -13.69 8.41
N LYS A 72 -9.42 -14.28 7.54
CA LYS A 72 -9.86 -14.92 6.28
C LYS A 72 -9.84 -16.45 6.32
N GLU A 73 -9.46 -17.06 7.44
CA GLU A 73 -9.55 -18.52 7.67
C GLU A 73 -10.83 -18.89 8.43
#